data_AF-A0A285Z3F5-F1
#
_entry.id   AF-A0A285Z3F5-F1
#
_cell.length_a   1.000
_cell.length_b   1.000
_cell.length_c   1.000
_cell.angle_alpha   90.00
_cell.angle_beta   90.00
_cell.angle_gamma   90.00
#
_symmetry.space_group_name_H-M   'P 1'
#
loop_
_entity.id
_entity.type
_entity.pdbx_description
1 polymer ?
#
loop_
_entity_poly.entity_id
_entity_poly.type
_entity_poly.pdbx_seq_one_letter_code
_entity_poly.pdbx_strand_id
1 'polypeptide(L)'
;MSPPNEPFRVSVFPQDSSVRDRVVELLEGVVKESTHVYEGVVDGWADQASLDRLHEMGVSVVVPRATAAPSTEPPPIQAQAGVEAAPAAPGAAADGGGVGVDPKEAAAPAAEEPLVLRRSKWLEPGLRETLQWLSTTVPDEEKLPEDVMEVYLREAIREEWRETLAQQGDIRSEITPTVIEMRIAADRMAAVSALPYVQSIRRAGIATTVTPALLDALQGVRQAAAETADGAADGAGADLAPADVGLAGDTEPEAPPAETFDVVLHTPDTMAEVKAMLAERDDVEVVGESATTLRFRAPVDPVLVARLGKVTGVKSLSTYTAPVLFCDHVRTLLGIQFPDGNGGGTAVLEWDGTGQVVGIVDSGVDGGHPGLAGQVREAFAVPGAFADDRVGHGTHVASIIAGTGKYRVTNGAGAEEEKEGPVRGIAPGARLVCLGIVDEHGTLKIDSFVDLGDLLKLAVEKGAKILNLSWGSAVGGSYDHGSESVDRFVYEHPDVLVVIAAGNFGEWDTERGDLRFNTVAAPASAKNVLTVGASATDRAEDTFGG
;
A
#
# COMPACT_ATOMS: atom_id res chain seq x y z
N MET A 1 31.08 17.37 -12.83
CA MET A 1 32.27 17.28 -11.96
C MET A 1 31.79 17.48 -10.54
N SER A 2 31.59 16.39 -9.79
CA SER A 2 31.15 16.39 -8.39
C SER A 2 32.39 16.44 -7.47
N PRO A 3 32.30 16.97 -6.25
CA PRO A 3 33.49 17.20 -5.41
C PRO A 3 34.12 15.87 -4.97
N PRO A 4 35.46 15.82 -4.81
CA PRO A 4 36.15 14.65 -4.28
C PRO A 4 36.16 14.72 -2.73
N ASN A 5 35.81 13.61 -2.07
CA ASN A 5 36.13 13.25 -0.66
C ASN A 5 34.96 12.88 0.27
N GLU A 6 33.71 12.74 -0.17
CA GLU A 6 32.73 12.07 0.70
C GLU A 6 32.92 10.55 0.65
N PRO A 7 33.09 9.88 1.81
CA PRO A 7 33.16 8.43 1.86
C PRO A 7 31.88 7.81 1.31
N PHE A 8 32.02 6.74 0.53
CA PHE A 8 30.91 5.96 -0.01
C PHE A 8 31.05 4.49 0.37
N ARG A 9 29.92 3.78 0.42
CA ARG A 9 29.89 2.34 0.70
C ARG A 9 30.58 1.57 -0.42
N VAL A 10 31.36 0.58 -0.03
CA VAL A 10 31.95 -0.41 -0.94
C VAL A 10 31.82 -1.81 -0.36
N SER A 11 31.66 -2.78 -1.26
CA SER A 11 31.81 -4.22 -0.96
C SER A 11 33.01 -4.74 -1.72
N VAL A 12 33.98 -5.30 -1.01
CA VAL A 12 35.25 -5.78 -1.55
C VAL A 12 35.30 -7.30 -1.44
N PHE A 13 35.78 -7.94 -2.50
CA PHE A 13 35.93 -9.40 -2.58
C PHE A 13 37.43 -9.79 -2.63
N PRO A 14 38.11 -9.90 -1.47
CA PRO A 14 39.47 -10.41 -1.38
C PRO A 14 39.62 -11.84 -1.87
N GLN A 15 40.74 -12.14 -2.52
CA GLN A 15 41.04 -13.48 -3.04
C GLN A 15 41.56 -14.44 -1.97
N ASP A 16 42.15 -13.91 -0.88
CA ASP A 16 42.66 -14.68 0.24
C ASP A 16 42.64 -13.87 1.55
N SER A 17 42.93 -14.55 2.67
CA SER A 17 42.90 -13.96 4.00
C SER A 17 43.94 -12.85 4.21
N SER A 18 45.08 -12.89 3.52
CA SER A 18 46.13 -11.88 3.64
C SER A 18 45.73 -10.56 2.95
N VAL A 19 45.04 -10.67 1.80
CA VAL A 19 44.48 -9.52 1.10
C VAL A 19 43.28 -8.97 1.88
N ARG A 20 42.44 -9.85 2.46
CA ARG A 20 41.29 -9.45 3.28
C ARG A 20 41.70 -8.59 4.47
N ASP A 21 42.72 -8.99 5.23
CA ASP A 21 43.11 -8.24 6.42
C ASP A 21 43.65 -6.84 6.07
N ARG A 22 44.33 -6.70 4.92
CA ARG A 22 44.76 -5.41 4.37
C ARG A 22 43.59 -4.54 3.88
N VAL A 23 42.57 -5.15 3.30
CA VAL A 23 41.33 -4.46 2.91
C VAL A 23 40.59 -3.94 4.15
N VAL A 24 40.50 -4.76 5.20
CA VAL A 24 39.87 -4.35 6.47
C VAL A 24 40.61 -3.16 7.09
N GLU A 25 41.94 -3.23 7.17
CA GLU A 25 42.76 -2.13 7.69
C GLU A 25 42.58 -0.83 6.88
N LEU A 26 42.48 -0.96 5.54
CA LEU A 26 42.27 0.18 4.66
C LEU A 26 40.90 0.85 4.86
N LEU A 27 39.82 0.06 4.98
CA LEU A 27 38.46 0.58 5.14
C LEU A 27 38.20 1.12 6.56
N GLU A 28 38.74 0.47 7.60
CA GLU A 28 38.73 0.97 8.98
C GLU A 28 39.48 2.31 9.12
N GLY A 29 40.44 2.57 8.23
CA GLY A 29 41.15 3.84 8.15
C GLY A 29 40.28 5.01 7.66
N VAL A 30 39.17 4.75 6.96
CA VAL A 30 38.26 5.77 6.40
C VAL A 30 37.14 6.07 7.39
N VAL A 31 36.41 5.05 7.85
CA VAL A 31 35.38 5.19 8.89
C VAL A 31 35.60 4.05 9.91
N LYS A 32 35.99 4.42 11.13
CA LYS A 32 36.26 3.46 12.20
C LYS A 32 34.99 2.73 12.63
N GLU A 33 35.15 1.48 13.05
CA GLU A 33 34.10 0.61 13.59
C GLU A 33 32.91 0.39 12.63
N SER A 34 33.17 0.54 11.33
CA SER A 34 32.15 0.43 10.29
C SER A 34 32.44 -0.68 9.29
N THR A 35 33.61 -1.31 9.38
CA THR A 35 34.03 -2.38 8.47
C THR A 35 33.54 -3.72 8.98
N HIS A 36 32.82 -4.43 8.14
CA HIS A 36 32.24 -5.73 8.45
C HIS A 36 32.82 -6.79 7.52
N VAL A 37 33.19 -7.93 8.09
CA VAL A 37 33.73 -9.07 7.34
C VAL A 37 32.73 -10.22 7.47
N TYR A 38 32.19 -10.66 6.34
CA TYR A 38 31.27 -11.79 6.29
C TYR A 38 31.58 -12.67 5.08
N GLU A 39 31.77 -13.97 5.33
CA GLU A 39 31.97 -15.01 4.31
C GLU A 39 32.98 -14.69 3.19
N GLY A 40 34.04 -13.96 3.51
CA GLY A 40 35.10 -13.59 2.56
C GLY A 40 34.87 -12.28 1.82
N VAL A 41 33.77 -11.57 2.07
CA VAL A 41 33.49 -10.20 1.64
C VAL A 41 33.86 -9.23 2.76
N VAL A 42 34.38 -8.06 2.39
CA VAL A 42 34.63 -6.95 3.31
C VAL A 42 33.80 -5.74 2.88
N ASP A 43 32.84 -5.37 3.71
CA ASP A 43 32.06 -4.15 3.54
C ASP A 43 32.62 -3.04 4.40
N GLY A 44 32.66 -1.83 3.86
CA GLY A 44 33.06 -0.65 4.61
C GLY A 44 32.84 0.63 3.83
N TRP A 45 33.44 1.72 4.30
CA TRP A 45 33.43 3.00 3.63
C TRP A 45 34.78 3.25 2.97
N ALA A 46 34.77 3.68 1.72
CA ALA A 46 35.96 4.09 0.99
C ALA A 46 35.82 5.54 0.53
N ASP A 47 36.92 6.28 0.52
CA ASP A 47 37.06 7.48 -0.28
C ASP A 47 37.72 7.13 -1.63
N GLN A 48 37.91 8.13 -2.50
CA GLN A 48 38.54 7.90 -3.80
C GLN A 48 39.96 7.33 -3.68
N ALA A 49 40.73 7.75 -2.66
CA ALA A 49 42.11 7.29 -2.47
C ALA A 49 42.18 5.83 -2.02
N SER A 50 41.26 5.41 -1.16
CA SER A 50 41.10 4.01 -0.74
C SER A 50 40.57 3.15 -1.89
N LEU A 51 39.65 3.65 -2.71
CA LEU A 51 39.19 2.94 -3.90
C LEU A 51 40.34 2.69 -4.90
N ASP A 52 41.18 3.69 -5.15
CA ASP A 52 42.34 3.55 -6.03
C ASP A 52 43.32 2.47 -5.50
N ARG A 53 43.56 2.44 -4.18
CA ARG A 53 44.39 1.41 -3.54
C ARG A 53 43.77 0.01 -3.61
N LEU A 54 42.44 -0.09 -3.51
CA LEU A 54 41.74 -1.38 -3.69
C LEU A 54 41.91 -1.88 -5.13
N HIS A 55 41.82 -1.01 -6.13
CA HIS A 55 42.11 -1.39 -7.52
C HIS A 55 43.58 -1.82 -7.71
N GLU A 56 44.54 -1.14 -7.09
CA GLU A 56 45.96 -1.55 -7.10
C GLU A 56 46.20 -2.91 -6.43
N MET A 57 45.39 -3.26 -5.44
CA MET A 57 45.42 -4.57 -4.77
C MET A 57 44.81 -5.70 -5.63
N GLY A 58 44.22 -5.38 -6.79
CA GLY A 58 43.65 -6.37 -7.71
C GLY A 58 42.39 -7.06 -7.16
N VAL A 59 41.72 -6.46 -6.18
CA VAL A 59 40.47 -6.98 -5.61
C VAL A 59 39.26 -6.49 -6.41
N SER A 60 38.21 -7.32 -6.47
CA SER A 60 36.95 -6.89 -7.06
C SER A 60 36.21 -5.99 -6.07
N VAL A 61 35.75 -4.83 -6.54
CA VAL A 61 35.05 -3.82 -5.71
C VAL A 61 33.70 -3.51 -6.35
N VAL A 62 32.65 -3.55 -5.53
CA VAL A 62 31.30 -3.11 -5.91
C VAL A 62 30.99 -1.82 -5.17
N VAL A 63 30.56 -0.81 -5.91
CA VAL A 63 30.11 0.48 -5.37
C VAL A 63 28.59 0.56 -5.56
N PRO A 64 27.77 0.42 -4.50
CA PRO A 64 26.33 0.63 -4.58
C PRO A 64 26.02 2.09 -4.94
N ARG A 65 24.93 2.33 -5.69
CA ARG A 65 24.60 3.69 -6.12
C ARG A 65 24.07 4.52 -4.94
N ALA A 66 24.89 5.48 -4.49
CA ALA A 66 24.63 6.61 -3.60
C ALA A 66 23.75 6.37 -2.34
N THR A 67 24.40 6.06 -1.22
CA THR A 67 23.88 6.31 0.14
C THR A 67 24.71 7.42 0.79
N ALA A 68 24.08 8.48 1.29
CA ALA A 68 24.77 9.50 2.08
C ALA A 68 25.35 8.86 3.36
N ALA A 69 26.52 9.34 3.81
CA ALA A 69 27.13 8.89 5.06
C ALA A 69 26.19 9.16 6.26
N PRO A 70 26.06 8.24 7.23
CA PRO A 70 25.35 8.52 8.46
C PRO A 70 26.04 9.66 9.21
N SER A 71 25.23 10.58 9.74
CA SER A 71 25.65 11.64 10.65
C SER A 71 26.54 11.09 11.78
N THR A 72 27.70 11.71 12.02
CA THR A 72 28.55 11.44 13.19
C THR A 72 27.98 12.00 14.50
N GLU A 73 26.85 12.70 14.46
CA GLU A 73 26.11 13.07 15.65
C GLU A 73 25.09 11.98 16.00
N PRO A 74 25.12 11.42 17.22
CA PRO A 74 24.04 10.57 17.69
C PRO A 74 22.74 11.39 17.71
N PRO A 75 21.59 10.82 17.29
CA PRO A 75 20.32 11.50 17.44
C PRO A 75 20.08 11.83 18.92
N PRO A 76 19.42 12.96 19.25
CA PRO A 76 19.12 13.29 20.63
C PRO A 76 18.30 12.15 21.26
N ILE A 77 18.87 11.54 22.29
CA ILE A 77 18.19 10.55 23.13
C ILE A 77 17.00 11.26 23.79
N GLN A 78 15.79 11.00 23.29
CA GLN A 78 14.60 11.18 24.10
C GLN A 78 14.51 9.98 25.03
N ALA A 79 14.89 10.20 26.29
CA ALA A 79 14.80 9.23 27.35
C ALA A 79 13.34 8.80 27.56
N GLN A 80 13.03 7.54 27.22
CA GLN A 80 12.02 6.79 27.95
C GLN A 80 12.74 5.74 28.82
N ALA A 81 13.03 6.13 30.06
CA ALA A 81 13.10 5.19 31.17
C ALA A 81 11.66 4.76 31.49
N GLY A 82 11.32 3.51 31.77
CA GLY A 82 12.04 2.25 31.81
C GLY A 82 11.01 1.21 32.24
N VAL A 83 11.03 0.03 31.63
CA VAL A 83 10.29 -1.14 32.13
C VAL A 83 11.33 -2.24 32.33
N GLU A 84 11.86 -2.34 33.55
CA GLU A 84 12.59 -3.52 33.97
C GLU A 84 11.63 -4.52 34.62
N ALA A 85 11.56 -5.67 33.95
CA ALA A 85 11.50 -7.05 34.45
C ALA A 85 10.79 -7.37 35.78
N ALA A 86 9.81 -8.25 35.69
CA ALA A 86 9.38 -9.11 36.79
C ALA A 86 10.46 -10.17 37.10
N PRO A 87 10.87 -10.38 38.37
CA PRO A 87 11.73 -11.50 38.74
C PRO A 87 10.92 -12.66 39.36
N ALA A 88 11.41 -13.88 39.13
CA ALA A 88 10.95 -15.10 39.79
C ALA A 88 11.43 -15.19 41.26
N ALA A 89 10.63 -15.83 42.11
CA ALA A 89 10.91 -16.08 43.54
C ALA A 89 12.19 -16.92 43.76
N PRO A 90 12.90 -16.80 44.92
CA PRO A 90 12.46 -17.45 46.17
C PRO A 90 12.86 -16.78 47.51
N GLY A 91 12.20 -17.18 48.61
CA GLY A 91 12.86 -17.42 49.91
C GLY A 91 12.87 -16.32 51.02
N ALA A 92 12.01 -16.53 52.03
CA ALA A 92 12.23 -16.36 53.48
C ALA A 92 12.55 -14.98 54.13
N ALA A 93 11.63 -14.62 55.05
CA ALA A 93 11.84 -14.12 56.42
C ALA A 93 12.07 -12.61 56.70
N ALA A 94 11.05 -12.06 57.36
CA ALA A 94 11.07 -11.36 58.66
C ALA A 94 11.40 -9.86 58.77
N ASP A 95 10.40 -9.19 59.37
CA ASP A 95 10.45 -8.18 60.44
C ASP A 95 10.70 -6.69 60.15
N GLY A 96 9.70 -5.90 60.53
CA GLY A 96 9.90 -4.86 61.55
C GLY A 96 9.96 -3.40 61.10
N GLY A 97 8.95 -2.62 61.51
CA GLY A 97 9.16 -1.26 62.00
C GLY A 97 8.51 -0.12 61.21
N GLY A 98 7.50 0.52 61.82
CA GLY A 98 6.88 1.77 61.36
C GLY A 98 7.85 2.98 61.38
N VAL A 99 7.41 4.14 60.89
CA VAL A 99 6.94 5.31 61.67
C VAL A 99 6.28 6.32 60.71
N GLY A 100 5.24 7.04 61.18
CA GLY A 100 4.48 8.10 60.48
C GLY A 100 5.32 9.32 60.03
N VAL A 101 4.79 10.34 59.36
CA VAL A 101 3.81 11.34 59.86
C VAL A 101 3.18 12.13 58.68
N ASP A 102 1.84 12.17 58.65
CA ASP A 102 0.83 13.21 58.31
C ASP A 102 0.88 14.21 57.12
N PRO A 103 -0.32 14.74 56.71
CA PRO A 103 -0.68 15.03 55.33
C PRO A 103 -0.92 16.53 55.05
N LYS A 104 -0.83 16.91 53.76
CA LYS A 104 -1.40 18.10 53.08
C LYS A 104 -0.94 17.97 51.63
N GLU A 105 -1.70 18.20 50.57
CA GLU A 105 -2.87 19.04 50.36
C GLU A 105 -3.49 18.54 49.04
N ALA A 106 -4.80 18.33 49.00
CA ALA A 106 -5.49 17.85 47.79
C ALA A 106 -5.47 18.96 46.72
N ALA A 107 -4.72 18.75 45.65
CA ALA A 107 -4.91 19.48 44.40
C ALA A 107 -6.10 18.85 43.66
N ALA A 108 -7.10 19.67 43.34
CA ALA A 108 -8.25 19.27 42.53
C ALA A 108 -7.77 18.69 41.17
N PRO A 109 -8.40 17.61 40.65
CA PRO A 109 -8.04 17.10 39.34
C PRO A 109 -8.39 18.15 38.28
N ALA A 110 -7.38 18.52 37.49
CA ALA A 110 -7.55 19.32 36.29
C ALA A 110 -8.59 18.64 35.39
N ALA A 111 -9.55 19.41 34.90
CA ALA A 111 -10.55 18.93 33.95
C ALA A 111 -9.84 18.39 32.69
N GLU A 112 -9.94 17.08 32.46
CA GLU A 112 -9.40 16.45 31.26
C GLU A 112 -10.14 16.97 30.01
N GLU A 113 -9.37 17.47 29.03
CA GLU A 113 -9.88 17.94 27.74
C GLU A 113 -10.58 16.81 26.96
N PRO A 114 -11.75 17.07 26.35
CA PRO A 114 -12.59 16.03 25.77
C PRO A 114 -12.07 15.48 24.42
N LEU A 115 -12.29 14.17 24.18
CA LEU A 115 -11.73 13.30 23.12
C LEU A 115 -11.83 13.74 21.64
N VAL A 116 -12.63 14.74 21.26
CA VAL A 116 -12.64 15.25 19.86
C VAL A 116 -11.35 15.97 19.50
N LEU A 117 -10.57 16.37 20.49
CA LEU A 117 -9.20 16.83 20.31
C LEU A 117 -8.23 15.73 19.86
N ARG A 118 -8.63 14.45 19.74
CA ARG A 118 -7.73 13.43 19.17
C ARG A 118 -7.70 13.49 17.64
N ARG A 119 -8.82 13.38 16.91
CA ARG A 119 -8.80 13.39 15.42
C ARG A 119 -8.34 14.73 14.82
N SER A 120 -8.74 15.87 15.39
CA SER A 120 -8.31 17.19 14.90
C SER A 120 -6.83 17.50 15.19
N LYS A 121 -6.22 16.90 16.22
CA LYS A 121 -4.78 17.05 16.50
C LYS A 121 -3.90 16.31 15.46
N TRP A 122 -4.41 15.27 14.80
CA TRP A 122 -3.69 14.52 13.74
C TRP A 122 -3.89 15.09 12.33
N LEU A 123 -4.83 16.02 12.15
CA LEU A 123 -5.00 16.72 10.87
C LEU A 123 -3.93 17.80 10.72
N GLU A 124 -3.41 17.96 9.50
CA GLU A 124 -2.57 19.09 9.13
C GLU A 124 -3.30 20.42 9.38
N PRO A 125 -2.60 21.53 9.72
CA PRO A 125 -3.22 22.81 10.04
C PRO A 125 -4.23 23.31 8.99
N GLY A 126 -3.90 23.17 7.69
CA GLY A 126 -4.78 23.57 6.59
C GLY A 126 -6.13 22.84 6.58
N LEU A 127 -6.12 21.53 6.86
CA LEU A 127 -7.33 20.72 6.93
C LEU A 127 -8.19 21.07 8.15
N ARG A 128 -7.58 21.46 9.28
CA ARG A 128 -8.33 21.92 10.46
C ARG A 128 -9.09 23.21 10.17
N GLU A 129 -8.46 24.15 9.48
CA GLU A 129 -9.09 25.40 9.07
C GLU A 129 -10.23 25.15 8.08
N THR A 130 -10.04 24.24 7.11
CA THR A 130 -11.09 23.87 6.15
C THR A 130 -12.26 23.19 6.86
N LEU A 131 -11.99 22.31 7.82
CA LEU A 131 -13.02 21.69 8.66
C LEU A 131 -13.81 22.73 9.45
N GLN A 132 -13.13 23.72 10.05
CA GLN A 132 -13.78 24.78 10.82
C GLN A 132 -14.65 25.65 9.91
N TRP A 133 -14.14 26.06 8.75
CA TRP A 133 -14.89 26.82 7.75
C TRP A 133 -16.13 26.06 7.25
N LEU A 134 -15.96 24.78 6.93
CA LEU A 134 -17.04 23.91 6.48
C LEU A 134 -18.13 23.77 7.55
N SER A 135 -17.73 23.68 8.84
CA SER A 135 -18.67 23.59 9.97
C SER A 135 -19.58 24.82 10.12
N THR A 136 -19.10 25.99 9.70
CA THR A 136 -19.86 27.26 9.74
C THR A 136 -20.51 27.64 8.41
N THR A 137 -20.31 26.85 7.35
CA THR A 137 -20.84 27.14 5.99
C THR A 137 -22.37 27.04 5.95
N VAL A 138 -22.95 26.12 6.71
CA VAL A 138 -24.40 25.95 6.86
C VAL A 138 -24.74 26.14 8.33
N PRO A 139 -25.70 27.01 8.71
CA PRO A 139 -26.10 27.15 10.11
C PRO A 139 -26.64 25.82 10.65
N ASP A 140 -26.43 25.55 11.94
CA ASP A 140 -27.06 24.40 12.57
C ASP A 140 -28.58 24.59 12.58
N GLU A 141 -29.34 23.56 12.22
CA GLU A 141 -30.80 23.60 12.30
C GLU A 141 -31.25 23.86 13.74
N GLU A 142 -32.40 24.54 13.85
CA GLU A 142 -33.04 24.88 15.12
C GLU A 142 -33.21 23.60 15.98
N LYS A 143 -32.96 23.70 17.30
CA LYS A 143 -33.00 22.53 18.19
C LYS A 143 -34.38 21.85 18.11
N LEU A 144 -34.43 20.69 17.47
CA LEU A 144 -35.63 19.85 17.43
C LEU A 144 -36.00 19.40 18.86
N PRO A 145 -37.30 19.13 19.14
CA PRO A 145 -37.75 18.63 20.44
C PRO A 145 -37.08 17.30 20.85
N GLU A 146 -36.78 16.48 19.85
CA GLU A 146 -35.96 15.28 19.94
C GLU A 146 -34.87 15.35 18.88
N ASP A 147 -33.65 15.01 19.26
CA ASP A 147 -32.48 15.16 18.41
C ASP A 147 -31.62 13.89 18.47
N VAL A 148 -30.94 13.58 17.38
CA VAL A 148 -30.12 12.37 17.30
C VAL A 148 -28.67 12.74 17.62
N MET A 149 -28.13 12.09 18.64
CA MET A 149 -26.84 12.42 19.26
C MET A 149 -25.92 11.21 19.31
N GLU A 150 -24.63 11.45 19.15
CA GLU A 150 -23.58 10.50 19.50
C GLU A 150 -23.28 10.59 21.00
N VAL A 151 -23.51 9.50 21.72
CA VAL A 151 -23.15 9.35 23.14
C VAL A 151 -21.85 8.57 23.23
N TYR A 152 -20.81 9.26 23.69
CA TYR A 152 -19.50 8.68 23.94
C TYR A 152 -19.46 8.12 25.35
N LEU A 153 -19.13 6.85 25.47
CA LEU A 153 -19.02 6.12 26.71
C LEU A 153 -17.55 6.01 27.12
N ARG A 154 -17.31 5.98 28.42
CA ARG A 154 -15.96 5.81 28.98
C ARG A 154 -15.38 4.42 28.73
N GLU A 155 -16.25 3.43 28.55
CA GLU A 155 -15.91 2.02 28.31
C GLU A 155 -16.89 1.39 27.33
N ALA A 156 -16.62 0.15 26.92
CA ALA A 156 -17.51 -0.62 26.07
C ALA A 156 -18.90 -0.78 26.73
N ILE A 157 -19.96 -0.56 25.94
CA ILE A 157 -21.34 -0.61 26.40
C ILE A 157 -21.68 -2.00 26.94
N ARG A 158 -22.33 -2.01 28.09
CA ARG A 158 -22.81 -3.21 28.80
C ARG A 158 -24.32 -3.28 28.74
N GLU A 159 -24.90 -4.46 28.90
CA GLU A 159 -26.35 -4.67 28.82
C GLU A 159 -27.13 -3.78 29.80
N GLU A 160 -26.63 -3.64 31.03
CA GLU A 160 -27.20 -2.77 32.06
C GLU A 160 -27.19 -1.27 31.68
N TRP A 161 -26.19 -0.82 30.91
CA TRP A 161 -26.14 0.55 30.38
C TRP A 161 -27.08 0.69 29.19
N ARG A 162 -27.17 -0.34 28.35
CA ARG A 162 -28.09 -0.43 27.20
C ARG A 162 -29.53 -0.23 27.66
N GLU A 163 -29.97 -0.94 28.69
CA GLU A 163 -31.31 -0.80 29.29
C GLU A 163 -31.53 0.60 29.87
N THR A 164 -30.54 1.14 30.59
CA THR A 164 -30.64 2.47 31.20
C THR A 164 -30.71 3.57 30.16
N LEU A 165 -29.92 3.48 29.10
CA LEU A 165 -29.90 4.43 27.99
C LEU A 165 -31.18 4.34 27.15
N ALA A 166 -31.69 3.12 26.91
CA ALA A 166 -32.98 2.90 26.25
C ALA A 166 -34.18 3.50 27.03
N GLN A 167 -34.05 3.71 28.34
CA GLN A 167 -35.06 4.43 29.13
C GLN A 167 -35.00 5.96 28.97
N GLN A 168 -33.86 6.50 28.52
CA GLN A 168 -33.67 7.94 28.33
C GLN A 168 -33.91 8.39 26.88
N GLY A 169 -33.89 7.46 25.93
CA GLY A 169 -34.06 7.72 24.50
C GLY A 169 -34.00 6.45 23.66
N ASP A 170 -34.15 6.58 22.35
CA ASP A 170 -34.11 5.46 21.40
C ASP A 170 -32.68 5.23 20.90
N ILE A 171 -32.10 4.06 21.17
CA ILE A 171 -30.76 3.69 20.69
C ILE A 171 -30.90 3.22 19.24
N ARG A 172 -30.42 4.02 18.29
CA ARG A 172 -30.55 3.74 16.84
C ARG A 172 -29.45 2.83 16.33
N SER A 173 -28.23 2.99 16.83
CA SER A 173 -27.06 2.26 16.34
C SER A 173 -25.94 2.24 17.38
N GLU A 174 -25.13 1.19 17.36
CA GLU A 174 -23.87 1.12 18.10
C GLU A 174 -22.72 1.23 17.11
N ILE A 175 -22.17 2.44 16.99
CA ILE A 175 -21.14 2.78 16.02
C ILE A 175 -19.85 2.02 16.35
N THR A 176 -19.48 2.01 17.63
CA THR A 176 -18.40 1.20 18.21
C THR A 176 -18.86 0.72 19.59
N PRO A 177 -18.10 -0.16 20.27
CA PRO A 177 -18.43 -0.51 21.65
C PRO A 177 -18.52 0.71 22.58
N THR A 178 -17.86 1.83 22.28
CA THR A 178 -17.81 3.03 23.13
C THR A 178 -18.60 4.22 22.59
N VAL A 179 -19.21 4.11 21.41
CA VAL A 179 -19.95 5.21 20.77
C VAL A 179 -21.26 4.69 20.25
N ILE A 180 -22.36 5.27 20.75
CA ILE A 180 -23.71 4.90 20.34
C ILE A 180 -24.44 6.11 19.78
N GLU A 181 -25.30 5.88 18.81
CA GLU A 181 -26.21 6.88 18.27
C GLU A 181 -27.57 6.73 18.95
N MET A 182 -28.06 7.81 19.55
CA MET A 182 -29.31 7.82 20.30
C MET A 182 -30.17 9.02 19.92
N ARG A 183 -31.47 8.80 19.72
CA ARG A 183 -32.46 9.88 19.69
C ARG A 183 -32.83 10.25 21.13
N ILE A 184 -32.51 11.48 21.53
CA ILE A 184 -32.66 11.97 22.90
C ILE A 184 -33.53 13.23 22.87
N ALA A 185 -34.59 13.25 23.70
CA ALA A 185 -35.40 14.44 23.90
C ALA A 185 -34.61 15.54 24.62
N ALA A 186 -34.87 16.81 24.27
CA ALA A 186 -34.10 17.94 24.79
C ALA A 186 -34.11 18.04 26.33
N ASP A 187 -35.20 17.64 26.98
CA ASP A 187 -35.36 17.59 28.44
C ASP A 187 -34.64 16.40 29.10
N ARG A 188 -34.27 15.37 28.34
CA ARG A 188 -33.52 14.18 28.79
C ARG A 188 -32.01 14.29 28.60
N MET A 189 -31.53 15.28 27.83
CA MET A 189 -30.12 15.48 27.55
C MET A 189 -29.25 15.58 28.83
N ALA A 190 -29.73 16.34 29.82
CA ALA A 190 -29.02 16.49 31.10
C ALA A 190 -28.98 15.18 31.90
N ALA A 191 -30.03 14.35 31.81
CA ALA A 191 -30.09 13.07 32.49
C ALA A 191 -29.10 12.07 31.87
N VAL A 192 -29.03 12.00 30.53
CA VAL A 192 -28.04 11.16 29.83
C VAL A 192 -26.62 11.63 30.14
N SER A 193 -26.37 12.95 30.12
CA SER A 193 -25.04 13.49 30.39
C SER A 193 -24.57 13.30 31.84
N ALA A 194 -25.50 13.09 32.77
CA ALA A 194 -25.20 12.85 34.18
C ALA A 194 -24.88 11.37 34.48
N LEU A 195 -25.09 10.45 33.53
CA LEU A 195 -24.76 9.04 33.71
C LEU A 195 -23.23 8.88 33.88
N PRO A 196 -22.76 8.11 34.88
CA PRO A 196 -21.34 8.07 35.25
C PRO A 196 -20.44 7.48 34.15
N TYR A 197 -21.01 6.64 33.29
CA TYR A 197 -20.33 6.01 32.16
C TYR A 197 -20.40 6.83 30.86
N VAL A 198 -21.19 7.90 30.82
CA VAL A 198 -21.22 8.82 29.69
C VAL A 198 -20.06 9.81 29.83
N GLN A 199 -19.24 9.88 28.80
CA GLN A 199 -18.10 10.79 28.71
C GLN A 199 -18.49 12.12 28.08
N SER A 200 -19.21 12.08 26.96
CA SER A 200 -19.72 13.28 26.29
C SER A 200 -20.87 12.95 25.36
N ILE A 201 -21.76 13.91 25.14
CA ILE A 201 -22.82 13.82 24.15
C ILE A 201 -22.56 14.89 23.09
N ARG A 202 -22.62 14.50 21.82
CA ARG A 202 -22.33 15.39 20.68
C ARG A 202 -23.36 15.18 19.59
N ARG A 203 -23.64 16.22 18.81
CA ARG A 203 -24.32 16.03 17.52
C ARG A 203 -23.35 15.36 16.57
N ALA A 204 -23.83 14.40 15.79
CA ALA A 204 -23.11 13.95 14.60
C ALA A 204 -22.84 15.19 13.73
N GLY A 205 -21.64 15.28 13.14
CA GLY A 205 -21.26 16.48 12.44
C GLY A 205 -20.06 16.27 11.53
N ILE A 206 -19.78 17.29 10.73
CA ILE A 206 -18.77 17.26 9.67
C ILE A 206 -17.41 16.70 10.14
N ALA A 207 -17.02 16.91 11.40
CA ALA A 207 -15.77 16.40 11.98
C ALA A 207 -15.72 14.86 12.14
N THR A 208 -16.85 14.18 12.25
CA THR A 208 -16.95 12.72 12.31
C THR A 208 -17.30 12.12 10.94
N THR A 209 -18.00 12.88 10.10
CA THR A 209 -18.53 12.41 8.81
C THR A 209 -17.61 12.63 7.62
N VAL A 210 -16.94 13.78 7.50
CA VAL A 210 -16.15 14.14 6.30
C VAL A 210 -14.73 13.62 6.43
N THR A 211 -14.25 12.89 5.42
CA THR A 211 -12.90 12.31 5.43
C THR A 211 -11.82 13.37 5.17
N PRO A 212 -10.57 13.13 5.62
CA PRO A 212 -9.45 14.02 5.32
C PRO A 212 -9.24 14.27 3.82
N ALA A 213 -9.41 13.26 2.98
CA ALA A 213 -9.30 13.39 1.52
C ALA A 213 -10.33 14.38 0.94
N LEU A 214 -11.57 14.36 1.46
CA LEU A 214 -12.59 15.32 1.03
C LEU A 214 -12.33 16.73 1.60
N LEU A 215 -11.77 16.84 2.82
CA LEU A 215 -11.33 18.13 3.35
C LEU A 215 -10.20 18.74 2.51
N ASP A 216 -9.31 17.93 1.97
CA ASP A 216 -8.23 18.36 1.08
C ASP A 216 -8.78 18.89 -0.26
N ALA A 217 -9.71 18.15 -0.89
CA ALA A 217 -10.39 18.61 -2.10
C ALA A 217 -11.10 19.97 -1.90
N LEU A 218 -11.72 20.18 -0.73
CA LEU A 218 -12.38 21.43 -0.37
C LEU A 218 -11.40 22.57 -0.05
N GLN A 219 -10.15 22.28 0.29
CA GLN A 219 -9.15 23.29 0.55
C GLN A 219 -8.84 24.11 -0.71
N GLY A 220 -8.79 23.47 -1.89
CA GLY A 220 -8.62 24.15 -3.18
C GLY A 220 -9.77 25.13 -3.48
N VAL A 221 -11.02 24.72 -3.21
CA VAL A 221 -12.21 25.58 -3.36
C VAL A 221 -12.13 26.80 -2.42
N ARG A 222 -11.72 26.58 -1.17
CA ARG A 222 -11.57 27.65 -0.17
C ARG A 222 -10.50 28.68 -0.58
N GLN A 223 -9.36 28.21 -1.10
CA GLN A 223 -8.27 29.07 -1.54
C GLN A 223 -8.66 29.91 -2.76
N ALA A 224 -9.29 29.30 -3.77
CA ALA A 224 -9.79 30.01 -4.95
C ALA A 224 -10.79 31.13 -4.58
N ALA A 225 -11.69 30.87 -3.62
CA ALA A 225 -12.64 31.87 -3.12
C ALA A 225 -11.95 33.04 -2.40
N ALA A 226 -10.83 32.81 -1.71
CA ALA A 226 -10.07 33.85 -1.02
C ALA A 226 -9.31 34.76 -2.00
N GLU A 227 -8.73 34.21 -3.07
CA GLU A 227 -8.02 34.98 -4.10
C GLU A 227 -8.95 35.92 -4.88
N THR A 228 -10.18 35.47 -5.16
CA THR A 228 -11.22 36.34 -5.76
C THR A 228 -11.67 37.49 -4.85
N ALA A 229 -11.57 37.33 -3.53
CA ALA A 229 -11.94 38.36 -2.56
C ALA A 229 -10.84 39.42 -2.38
N ASP A 230 -9.57 39.02 -2.41
CA ASP A 230 -8.43 39.95 -2.33
C ASP A 230 -8.26 40.78 -3.60
N GLY A 231 -8.50 40.20 -4.79
CA GLY A 231 -8.47 40.94 -6.06
C GLY A 231 -9.54 42.02 -6.20
N ALA A 232 -10.64 41.93 -5.43
CA ALA A 232 -11.68 42.95 -5.40
C ALA A 232 -11.35 44.14 -4.48
N ALA A 233 -10.39 44.00 -3.56
CA ALA A 233 -10.01 45.03 -2.61
C ALA A 233 -8.99 46.05 -3.18
N ASP A 234 -8.16 45.65 -4.14
CA ASP A 234 -7.15 46.51 -4.78
C ASP A 234 -7.70 47.41 -5.91
N GLY A 235 -8.99 47.32 -6.24
CA GLY A 235 -9.64 48.07 -7.33
C GLY A 235 -10.20 49.45 -6.98
N ALA A 236 -10.06 49.91 -5.73
CA ALA A 236 -10.68 51.16 -5.27
C ALA A 236 -9.66 52.31 -5.12
N GLY A 237 -9.11 52.78 -6.24
CA GLY A 237 -8.48 54.11 -6.28
C GLY A 237 -7.41 54.34 -7.34
N ALA A 238 -7.79 54.67 -8.57
CA ALA A 238 -7.05 55.61 -9.41
C ALA A 238 -7.88 56.02 -10.64
N ASP A 239 -8.00 57.33 -10.82
CA ASP A 239 -8.68 58.03 -11.90
C ASP A 239 -7.77 58.06 -13.15
N LEU A 240 -8.09 57.34 -14.23
CA LEU A 240 -7.46 57.48 -15.55
C LEU A 240 -8.46 57.28 -16.70
N ALA A 241 -8.46 58.23 -17.62
CA ALA A 241 -9.34 58.35 -18.80
C ALA A 241 -9.05 57.29 -19.89
N PRO A 242 -9.94 57.13 -20.90
CA PRO A 242 -10.08 55.88 -21.66
C PRO A 242 -9.14 55.80 -22.86
N ALA A 243 -8.59 54.61 -23.11
CA ALA A 243 -8.02 54.23 -24.40
C ALA A 243 -8.51 52.82 -24.77
N ASP A 244 -9.15 52.75 -25.94
CA ASP A 244 -9.65 51.53 -26.58
C ASP A 244 -8.53 50.49 -26.79
N VAL A 245 -8.71 49.28 -26.28
CA VAL A 245 -8.25 48.07 -26.97
C VAL A 245 -9.03 46.82 -26.52
N GLY A 246 -9.76 46.23 -27.47
CA GLY A 246 -9.79 44.78 -27.65
C GLY A 246 -10.88 44.00 -26.92
N LEU A 247 -11.95 43.71 -27.64
CA LEU A 247 -12.92 42.63 -27.36
C LEU A 247 -12.19 41.32 -26.98
N ALA A 248 -12.20 40.96 -25.70
CA ALA A 248 -11.94 39.60 -25.22
C ALA A 248 -13.28 39.02 -24.77
N GLY A 249 -13.62 37.87 -25.35
CA GLY A 249 -14.95 37.29 -25.29
C GLY A 249 -15.41 36.91 -23.89
N ASP A 250 -16.72 36.83 -23.77
CA ASP A 250 -17.44 36.24 -22.65
C ASP A 250 -16.98 34.78 -22.45
N THR A 251 -15.93 34.57 -21.68
CA THR A 251 -15.71 33.27 -21.02
C THR A 251 -16.52 33.31 -19.75
N GLU A 252 -17.71 32.70 -19.79
CA GLU A 252 -18.40 32.27 -18.57
C GLU A 252 -17.39 31.53 -17.68
N PRO A 253 -17.40 31.75 -16.35
CA PRO A 253 -16.55 30.98 -15.46
C PRO A 253 -16.85 29.49 -15.64
N GLU A 254 -15.84 28.73 -16.06
CA GLU A 254 -15.93 27.29 -16.28
C GLU A 254 -16.41 26.63 -14.98
N ALA A 255 -17.54 25.94 -15.03
CA ALA A 255 -18.14 25.32 -13.85
C ALA A 255 -17.11 24.34 -13.23
N PRO A 256 -16.99 24.31 -11.89
CA PRO A 256 -16.01 23.45 -11.23
C PRO A 256 -16.22 21.98 -11.65
N PRO A 257 -15.14 21.23 -11.91
CA PRO A 257 -15.24 19.86 -12.40
C PRO A 257 -16.01 19.00 -11.38
N ALA A 258 -16.95 18.20 -11.89
CA ALA A 258 -17.74 17.30 -11.06
C ALA A 258 -16.87 16.13 -10.57
N GLU A 259 -16.85 15.92 -9.26
CA GLU A 259 -16.22 14.77 -8.62
C GLU A 259 -17.24 13.68 -8.30
N THR A 260 -16.76 12.47 -8.04
CA THR A 260 -17.59 11.35 -7.58
C THR A 260 -17.40 11.17 -6.07
N PHE A 261 -18.49 11.02 -5.34
CA PHE A 261 -18.50 10.90 -3.88
C PHE A 261 -19.19 9.62 -3.46
N ASP A 262 -18.74 9.07 -2.34
CA ASP A 262 -19.41 8.00 -1.61
C ASP A 262 -19.97 8.55 -0.30
N VAL A 263 -21.28 8.39 -0.10
CA VAL A 263 -21.96 8.55 1.19
C VAL A 263 -22.22 7.17 1.74
N VAL A 264 -21.61 6.89 2.89
CA VAL A 264 -21.86 5.68 3.67
C VAL A 264 -22.74 6.05 4.85
N LEU A 265 -23.75 5.24 5.11
CA LEU A 265 -24.71 5.40 6.18
C LEU A 265 -24.47 4.37 7.29
N HIS A 266 -24.84 4.71 8.51
CA HIS A 266 -24.85 3.75 9.62
C HIS A 266 -25.94 2.70 9.44
N THR A 267 -27.10 3.09 8.90
CA THR A 267 -28.25 2.21 8.65
C THR A 267 -28.95 2.57 7.33
N PRO A 268 -29.70 1.65 6.72
CA PRO A 268 -30.46 1.92 5.49
C PRO A 268 -31.55 3.00 5.62
N ASP A 269 -32.06 3.24 6.82
CA ASP A 269 -33.21 4.14 7.04
C ASP A 269 -32.93 5.60 6.66
N THR A 270 -31.67 6.03 6.77
CA THR A 270 -31.22 7.40 6.42
C THR A 270 -31.11 7.61 4.90
N MET A 271 -31.23 6.55 4.08
CA MET A 271 -31.07 6.64 2.62
C MET A 271 -32.11 7.56 1.97
N ALA A 272 -33.36 7.52 2.44
CA ALA A 272 -34.43 8.34 1.88
C ALA A 272 -34.19 9.84 2.10
N GLU A 273 -33.66 10.20 3.27
CA GLU A 273 -33.30 11.57 3.62
C GLU A 273 -32.15 12.08 2.75
N VAL A 274 -31.06 11.31 2.65
CA VAL A 274 -29.90 11.66 1.81
C VAL A 274 -30.31 11.84 0.35
N LYS A 275 -31.11 10.93 -0.21
CA LYS A 275 -31.60 11.07 -1.59
C LYS A 275 -32.47 12.30 -1.79
N ALA A 276 -33.33 12.64 -0.82
CA ALA A 276 -34.15 13.84 -0.91
C ALA A 276 -33.28 15.09 -0.98
N MET A 277 -32.23 15.18 -0.16
CA MET A 277 -31.27 16.30 -0.20
C MET A 277 -30.49 16.37 -1.51
N LEU A 278 -30.06 15.23 -2.06
CA LEU A 278 -29.38 15.20 -3.35
C LEU A 278 -30.30 15.61 -4.50
N ALA A 279 -31.59 15.24 -4.44
CA ALA A 279 -32.58 15.55 -5.47
C ALA A 279 -33.02 17.03 -5.49
N GLU A 280 -32.69 17.82 -4.47
CA GLU A 280 -32.89 19.28 -4.48
C GLU A 280 -31.96 20.01 -5.46
N ARG A 281 -30.99 19.28 -6.02
CA ARG A 281 -29.95 19.82 -6.89
C ARG A 281 -29.99 19.17 -8.26
N ASP A 282 -30.09 20.00 -9.30
CA ASP A 282 -30.10 19.55 -10.69
C ASP A 282 -28.70 19.16 -11.20
N ASP A 283 -27.63 19.52 -10.47
CA ASP A 283 -26.22 19.24 -10.79
C ASP A 283 -25.67 17.97 -10.10
N VAL A 284 -26.56 17.15 -9.52
CA VAL A 284 -26.21 15.88 -8.86
C VAL A 284 -26.74 14.68 -9.66
N GLU A 285 -25.84 13.75 -9.96
CA GLU A 285 -26.17 12.48 -10.63
C GLU A 285 -25.90 11.30 -9.68
N VAL A 286 -26.92 10.52 -9.32
CA VAL A 286 -26.71 9.28 -8.56
C VAL A 286 -26.15 8.20 -9.49
N VAL A 287 -24.95 7.72 -9.19
CA VAL A 287 -24.20 6.74 -9.99
C VAL A 287 -24.55 5.30 -9.59
N GLY A 288 -24.74 5.05 -8.30
CA GLY A 288 -25.02 3.71 -7.80
C GLY A 288 -25.40 3.67 -6.32
N GLU A 289 -26.06 2.59 -5.92
CA GLU A 289 -26.60 2.45 -4.57
C GLU A 289 -26.47 1.00 -4.08
N SER A 290 -26.19 0.88 -2.78
CA SER A 290 -26.36 -0.33 -1.97
C SER A 290 -27.27 -0.03 -0.77
N ALA A 291 -27.51 -1.01 0.10
CA ALA A 291 -28.37 -0.81 1.27
C ALA A 291 -27.91 0.34 2.20
N THR A 292 -26.62 0.62 2.27
CA THR A 292 -26.04 1.63 3.19
C THR A 292 -25.08 2.59 2.50
N THR A 293 -24.94 2.53 1.18
CA THR A 293 -23.98 3.36 0.45
C THR A 293 -24.62 3.93 -0.79
N LEU A 294 -24.42 5.22 -1.00
CA LEU A 294 -24.86 5.94 -2.19
C LEU A 294 -23.65 6.59 -2.84
N ARG A 295 -23.42 6.29 -4.12
CA ARG A 295 -22.42 6.94 -4.93
C ARG A 295 -23.09 7.96 -5.83
N PHE A 296 -22.60 9.19 -5.82
CA PHE A 296 -23.13 10.26 -6.66
C PHE A 296 -22.00 11.10 -7.24
N ARG A 297 -22.27 11.77 -8.37
CA ARG A 297 -21.39 12.73 -9.01
C ARG A 297 -21.98 14.13 -8.86
N ALA A 298 -21.17 15.08 -8.43
CA ALA A 298 -21.57 16.48 -8.26
C ALA A 298 -20.35 17.40 -8.31
N PRO A 299 -20.50 18.71 -8.55
CA PRO A 299 -19.44 19.67 -8.28
C PRO A 299 -18.99 19.61 -6.81
N VAL A 300 -17.72 19.90 -6.53
CA VAL A 300 -17.20 20.00 -5.15
C VAL A 300 -17.81 21.25 -4.49
N ASP A 301 -18.96 21.07 -3.86
CA ASP A 301 -19.74 22.15 -3.24
C ASP A 301 -19.67 22.08 -1.69
N PRO A 302 -19.05 23.07 -1.03
CA PRO A 302 -18.97 23.16 0.43
C PRO A 302 -20.33 23.13 1.12
N VAL A 303 -21.37 23.73 0.54
CA VAL A 303 -22.73 23.76 1.10
C VAL A 303 -23.34 22.37 1.08
N LEU A 304 -23.22 21.66 -0.05
CA LEU A 304 -23.72 20.28 -0.16
C LEU A 304 -23.00 19.34 0.81
N VAL A 305 -21.66 19.42 0.85
CA VAL A 305 -20.83 18.62 1.75
C VAL A 305 -21.14 18.93 3.21
N ALA A 306 -21.33 20.21 3.56
CA ALA A 306 -21.71 20.61 4.92
C ALA A 306 -23.10 20.09 5.31
N ARG A 307 -24.09 20.17 4.41
CA ARG A 307 -25.43 19.61 4.65
C ARG A 307 -25.37 18.12 4.89
N LEU A 308 -24.79 17.36 3.97
CA LEU A 308 -24.64 15.90 4.08
C LEU A 308 -23.81 15.50 5.31
N GLY A 309 -22.74 16.24 5.62
CA GLY A 309 -21.88 15.99 6.77
C GLY A 309 -22.56 16.22 8.12
N LYS A 310 -23.65 17.00 8.16
CA LYS A 310 -24.47 17.26 9.36
C LYS A 310 -25.65 16.30 9.52
N VAL A 311 -25.95 15.47 8.52
CA VAL A 311 -27.08 14.54 8.57
C VAL A 311 -26.78 13.42 9.53
N THR A 312 -27.68 13.22 10.48
CA THR A 312 -27.49 12.18 11.48
C THR A 312 -27.80 10.80 10.87
N GLY A 313 -26.84 9.88 11.00
CA GLY A 313 -26.86 8.59 10.31
C GLY A 313 -25.96 8.50 9.08
N VAL A 314 -25.37 9.61 8.61
CA VAL A 314 -24.25 9.54 7.66
C VAL A 314 -23.00 9.17 8.42
N LYS A 315 -22.45 7.99 8.10
CA LYS A 315 -21.24 7.44 8.69
C LYS A 315 -19.98 8.07 8.13
N SER A 316 -19.93 8.22 6.80
CA SER A 316 -18.79 8.85 6.14
C SER A 316 -19.19 9.43 4.80
N LEU A 317 -18.63 10.58 4.48
CA LEU A 317 -18.66 11.18 3.16
C LEU A 317 -17.23 11.34 2.67
N SER A 318 -16.93 10.75 1.51
CA SER A 318 -15.59 10.75 0.91
C SER A 318 -15.67 10.98 -0.59
N THR A 319 -14.57 11.46 -1.18
CA THR A 319 -14.35 11.32 -2.62
C THR A 319 -14.19 9.83 -2.97
N TYR A 320 -14.68 9.44 -4.13
CA TYR A 320 -14.46 8.10 -4.69
C TYR A 320 -13.20 8.12 -5.54
N THR A 321 -12.19 7.38 -5.09
CA THR A 321 -11.01 7.07 -5.91
C THR A 321 -11.26 5.79 -6.66
N ALA A 322 -11.26 5.87 -8.00
CA ALA A 322 -11.39 4.67 -8.82
C ALA A 322 -10.19 3.73 -8.56
N PRO A 323 -10.43 2.42 -8.38
CA PRO A 323 -9.34 1.47 -8.23
C PRO A 323 -8.54 1.43 -9.54
N VAL A 324 -7.22 1.48 -9.41
CA VAL A 324 -6.29 1.28 -10.52
C VAL A 324 -5.77 -0.16 -10.49
N LEU A 325 -5.30 -0.64 -11.64
CA LEU A 325 -4.58 -1.91 -11.69
C LEU A 325 -3.22 -1.72 -11.00
N PHE A 326 -2.78 -2.69 -10.21
CA PHE A 326 -1.43 -2.66 -9.59
C PHE A 326 -0.37 -3.39 -10.43
N CYS A 327 -0.77 -4.31 -11.32
CA CYS A 327 0.12 -5.12 -12.16
C CYS A 327 0.09 -4.73 -13.64
N ASP A 328 -0.07 -3.45 -13.97
CA ASP A 328 -0.11 -2.90 -15.32
C ASP A 328 1.14 -2.08 -15.70
N HIS A 329 2.03 -1.79 -14.73
CA HIS A 329 3.15 -0.86 -14.92
C HIS A 329 4.49 -1.53 -15.29
N VAL A 330 4.60 -2.86 -15.15
CA VAL A 330 5.88 -3.58 -15.26
C VAL A 330 6.56 -3.39 -16.63
N ARG A 331 5.80 -3.35 -17.73
CA ARG A 331 6.36 -3.12 -19.07
C ARG A 331 6.96 -1.72 -19.23
N THR A 332 6.43 -0.73 -18.53
CA THR A 332 6.97 0.63 -18.50
C THR A 332 8.25 0.67 -17.66
N LEU A 333 8.24 0.06 -16.46
CA LEU A 333 9.42 -0.02 -15.58
C LEU A 333 10.63 -0.66 -16.27
N LEU A 334 10.39 -1.72 -17.05
CA LEU A 334 11.43 -2.43 -17.78
C LEU A 334 11.87 -1.73 -19.07
N GLY A 335 11.25 -0.60 -19.43
CA GLY A 335 11.52 0.09 -20.69
C GLY A 335 11.17 -0.74 -21.92
N ILE A 336 10.07 -1.49 -21.86
CA ILE A 336 9.53 -2.24 -23.00
C ILE A 336 8.42 -1.43 -23.68
N GLN A 337 7.72 -0.61 -22.91
CA GLN A 337 6.75 0.37 -23.36
C GLN A 337 7.20 1.75 -22.88
N PHE A 338 7.20 2.72 -23.79
CA PHE A 338 7.49 4.11 -23.45
C PHE A 338 6.38 5.04 -23.95
N PRO A 339 6.04 6.09 -23.20
CA PRO A 339 5.23 7.18 -23.74
C PRO A 339 5.99 7.82 -24.90
N ASP A 340 5.37 7.92 -26.08
CA ASP A 340 5.93 8.79 -27.10
C ASP A 340 5.85 10.25 -26.65
N GLY A 341 6.88 11.03 -26.99
CA GLY A 341 6.97 12.46 -26.63
C GLY A 341 5.86 13.36 -27.21
N ASN A 342 4.88 12.77 -27.91
CA ASN A 342 3.71 13.44 -28.49
C ASN A 342 2.38 12.97 -27.88
N GLY A 343 2.38 12.18 -26.81
CA GLY A 343 1.19 11.91 -25.99
C GLY A 343 0.08 11.13 -26.71
N GLY A 344 0.42 10.20 -27.62
CA GLY A 344 -0.59 9.48 -28.42
C GLY A 344 -0.29 8.02 -28.76
N GLY A 345 0.91 7.51 -28.51
CA GLY A 345 1.36 6.19 -28.94
C GLY A 345 2.43 5.58 -28.03
N THR A 346 2.22 4.37 -27.54
CA THR A 346 3.30 3.66 -26.84
C THR A 346 4.28 3.10 -27.86
N ALA A 347 5.51 3.62 -27.89
CA ALA A 347 6.59 2.97 -28.63
C ALA A 347 6.93 1.66 -27.91
N VAL A 348 6.79 0.55 -28.61
CA VAL A 348 7.07 -0.81 -28.09
C VAL A 348 8.33 -1.32 -28.78
N LEU A 349 9.18 -2.03 -28.05
CA LEU A 349 10.30 -2.76 -28.66
C LEU A 349 9.79 -3.64 -29.82
N GLU A 350 10.56 -3.68 -30.92
CA GLU A 350 10.20 -4.48 -32.10
C GLU A 350 10.20 -5.99 -31.82
N TRP A 351 10.91 -6.43 -30.77
CA TRP A 351 11.00 -7.83 -30.37
C TRP A 351 9.95 -8.16 -29.31
N ASP A 352 8.96 -8.93 -29.71
CA ASP A 352 7.85 -9.38 -28.86
C ASP A 352 7.97 -10.86 -28.43
N GLY A 353 9.09 -11.51 -28.76
CA GLY A 353 9.30 -12.94 -28.51
C GLY A 353 8.79 -13.87 -29.60
N THR A 354 8.31 -13.36 -30.74
CA THR A 354 7.93 -14.17 -31.90
C THR A 354 9.04 -15.16 -32.29
N GLY A 355 8.66 -16.44 -32.44
CA GLY A 355 9.58 -17.53 -32.76
C GLY A 355 10.24 -18.19 -31.54
N GLN A 356 10.07 -17.65 -30.34
CA GLN A 356 10.54 -18.26 -29.10
C GLN A 356 9.48 -19.16 -28.48
N VAL A 357 9.93 -20.22 -27.80
CA VAL A 357 9.09 -21.14 -27.05
C VAL A 357 9.54 -21.16 -25.59
N VAL A 358 8.63 -20.82 -24.68
CA VAL A 358 8.86 -20.79 -23.24
C VAL A 358 8.11 -21.94 -22.58
N GLY A 359 8.84 -22.77 -21.83
CA GLY A 359 8.31 -23.83 -21.00
C GLY A 359 7.96 -23.29 -19.61
N ILE A 360 6.72 -23.48 -19.17
CA ILE A 360 6.26 -23.09 -17.84
C ILE A 360 5.98 -24.38 -17.07
N VAL A 361 6.69 -24.59 -15.98
CA VAL A 361 6.53 -25.79 -15.12
C VAL A 361 5.86 -25.33 -13.83
N ASP A 362 4.53 -25.44 -13.77
CA ASP A 362 3.69 -24.75 -12.76
C ASP A 362 2.33 -25.45 -12.55
N SER A 363 1.30 -24.79 -12.02
CA SER A 363 0.01 -25.40 -11.67
C SER A 363 -0.90 -25.80 -12.84
N GLY A 364 -0.44 -25.61 -14.07
CA GLY A 364 -1.20 -25.79 -15.30
C GLY A 364 -1.40 -24.47 -16.04
N VAL A 365 -2.33 -24.45 -16.99
CA VAL A 365 -2.78 -23.20 -17.64
C VAL A 365 -4.26 -23.29 -18.02
N ASP A 366 -5.03 -22.22 -17.81
CA ASP A 366 -6.33 -22.05 -18.44
C ASP A 366 -6.14 -21.71 -19.93
N GLY A 367 -6.19 -22.76 -20.77
CA GLY A 367 -6.09 -22.60 -22.23
C GLY A 367 -7.28 -21.88 -22.86
N GLY A 368 -8.40 -21.71 -22.14
CA GLY A 368 -9.57 -20.95 -22.56
C GLY A 368 -9.49 -19.46 -22.21
N HIS A 369 -8.47 -19.04 -21.45
CA HIS A 369 -8.32 -17.67 -20.99
C HIS A 369 -8.16 -16.71 -22.19
N PRO A 370 -9.01 -15.68 -22.36
CA PRO A 370 -8.93 -14.74 -23.49
C PRO A 370 -7.56 -14.09 -23.64
N GLY A 371 -6.92 -13.75 -22.51
CA GLY A 371 -5.59 -13.17 -22.48
C GLY A 371 -4.48 -14.09 -23.00
N LEU A 372 -4.71 -15.40 -23.09
CA LEU A 372 -3.75 -16.38 -23.60
C LEU A 372 -4.18 -17.01 -24.93
N ALA A 373 -5.23 -16.48 -25.56
CA ALA A 373 -5.77 -16.99 -26.81
C ALA A 373 -4.68 -17.11 -27.89
N GLY A 374 -4.42 -18.34 -28.34
CA GLY A 374 -3.42 -18.65 -29.37
C GLY A 374 -1.96 -18.68 -28.89
N GLN A 375 -1.68 -18.47 -27.61
CA GLN A 375 -0.32 -18.49 -27.06
C GLN A 375 0.12 -19.86 -26.55
N VAL A 376 -0.80 -20.60 -25.96
CA VAL A 376 -0.54 -21.96 -25.47
C VAL A 376 -0.44 -22.90 -26.67
N ARG A 377 0.78 -23.35 -26.97
CA ARG A 377 1.06 -24.34 -28.02
C ARG A 377 0.73 -25.74 -27.53
N GLU A 378 1.09 -26.05 -26.29
CA GLU A 378 0.85 -27.36 -25.68
C GLU A 378 0.66 -27.20 -24.17
N ALA A 379 -0.30 -27.94 -23.61
CA ALA A 379 -0.52 -28.05 -22.18
C ALA A 379 -0.69 -29.52 -21.80
N PHE A 380 0.07 -29.98 -20.82
CA PHE A 380 0.04 -31.35 -20.32
C PHE A 380 0.48 -31.39 -18.85
N ALA A 381 0.40 -32.54 -18.21
CA ALA A 381 0.71 -32.66 -16.78
C ALA A 381 1.51 -33.92 -16.47
N VAL A 382 2.23 -33.86 -15.35
CA VAL A 382 2.84 -35.05 -14.74
C VAL A 382 1.77 -35.93 -14.09
N PRO A 383 2.05 -37.23 -13.83
CA PRO A 383 1.11 -38.10 -13.14
C PRO A 383 0.63 -37.51 -11.81
N GLY A 384 -0.69 -37.49 -11.60
CA GLY A 384 -1.31 -36.96 -10.37
C GLY A 384 -1.55 -35.45 -10.38
N ALA A 385 -1.11 -34.72 -11.40
CA ALA A 385 -1.36 -33.29 -11.59
C ALA A 385 -2.36 -33.03 -12.73
N PHE A 386 -2.73 -31.75 -12.92
CA PHE A 386 -3.65 -31.31 -13.96
C PHE A 386 -2.98 -30.33 -14.94
N ALA A 387 -3.30 -30.47 -16.22
CA ALA A 387 -2.83 -29.56 -17.27
C ALA A 387 -3.65 -28.25 -17.28
N ASP A 388 -4.94 -28.38 -16.97
CA ASP A 388 -5.84 -27.26 -16.71
C ASP A 388 -5.55 -26.69 -15.33
N ASP A 389 -5.46 -25.36 -15.24
CA ASP A 389 -5.04 -24.69 -14.01
C ASP A 389 -6.19 -24.55 -13.03
N ARG A 390 -6.13 -25.31 -11.94
CA ARG A 390 -7.14 -25.28 -10.87
C ARG A 390 -6.80 -24.34 -9.73
N VAL A 391 -5.60 -23.75 -9.75
CA VAL A 391 -5.07 -22.89 -8.69
C VAL A 391 -5.00 -21.44 -9.17
N GLY A 392 -4.73 -21.22 -10.45
CA GLY A 392 -4.60 -19.91 -11.10
C GLY A 392 -3.16 -19.39 -11.17
N HIS A 393 -2.22 -20.01 -10.45
CA HIS A 393 -0.83 -19.55 -10.39
C HIS A 393 -0.12 -19.66 -11.74
N GLY A 394 -0.20 -20.82 -12.40
CA GLY A 394 0.41 -21.06 -13.71
C GLY A 394 -0.20 -20.19 -14.81
N THR A 395 -1.50 -19.93 -14.79
CA THR A 395 -2.19 -19.02 -15.72
C THR A 395 -1.73 -17.58 -15.54
N HIS A 396 -1.52 -17.16 -14.29
CA HIS A 396 -0.97 -15.85 -13.97
C HIS A 396 0.48 -15.71 -14.49
N VAL A 397 1.33 -16.70 -14.22
CA VAL A 397 2.71 -16.76 -14.74
C VAL A 397 2.74 -16.74 -16.27
N ALA A 398 1.90 -17.54 -16.93
CA ALA A 398 1.76 -17.56 -18.38
C ALA A 398 1.35 -16.20 -18.95
N SER A 399 0.46 -15.48 -18.25
CA SER A 399 -0.01 -14.15 -18.67
C SER A 399 1.06 -13.08 -18.53
N ILE A 400 1.91 -13.15 -17.49
CA ILE A 400 3.09 -12.27 -17.37
C ILE A 400 4.04 -12.49 -18.55
N ILE A 401 4.25 -13.74 -18.97
CA ILE A 401 5.19 -14.05 -20.05
C ILE A 401 4.61 -13.66 -21.42
N ALA A 402 3.45 -14.19 -21.81
CA ALA A 402 2.95 -14.09 -23.19
C ALA A 402 1.50 -13.60 -23.29
N GLY A 403 0.95 -12.96 -22.26
CA GLY A 403 -0.39 -12.40 -22.30
C GLY A 403 -0.59 -11.45 -23.49
N THR A 404 -1.65 -11.67 -24.27
CA THR A 404 -2.04 -10.86 -25.43
C THR A 404 -2.63 -9.50 -25.05
N GLY A 405 -3.08 -9.37 -23.80
CA GLY A 405 -3.86 -8.24 -23.29
C GLY A 405 -5.33 -8.26 -23.66
N LYS A 406 -5.81 -9.34 -24.26
CA LYS A 406 -7.25 -9.53 -24.50
C LYS A 406 -7.96 -9.90 -23.20
N TYR A 407 -9.16 -9.38 -23.00
CA TYR A 407 -10.02 -9.68 -21.86
C TYR A 407 -11.49 -9.68 -22.30
N ARG A 408 -12.37 -10.29 -21.50
CA ARG A 408 -13.81 -10.28 -21.75
C ARG A 408 -14.51 -9.25 -20.88
N VAL A 409 -15.52 -8.62 -21.46
CA VAL A 409 -16.48 -7.79 -20.74
C VAL A 409 -17.89 -8.19 -21.11
N THR A 410 -18.77 -8.21 -20.11
CA THR A 410 -20.20 -8.30 -20.34
C THR A 410 -20.73 -6.89 -20.60
N ASN A 411 -21.33 -6.66 -21.76
CA ASN A 411 -21.96 -5.38 -22.07
C ASN A 411 -23.30 -5.23 -21.34
N GLY A 412 -23.89 -4.03 -21.39
CA GLY A 412 -25.18 -3.73 -20.74
C GLY A 412 -26.37 -4.55 -21.23
N ALA A 413 -26.22 -5.30 -22.34
CA ALA A 413 -27.22 -6.23 -22.86
C ALA A 413 -26.97 -7.69 -22.43
N GLY A 414 -25.96 -7.95 -21.59
CA GLY A 414 -25.58 -9.29 -21.14
C GLY A 414 -24.78 -10.10 -22.15
N ALA A 415 -24.30 -9.49 -23.23
CA ALA A 415 -23.46 -10.17 -24.22
C ALA A 415 -21.97 -10.05 -23.86
N GLU A 416 -21.25 -11.16 -24.03
CA GLU A 416 -19.80 -11.24 -23.83
C GLU A 416 -19.07 -10.67 -25.05
N GLU A 417 -18.22 -9.67 -24.83
CA GLU A 417 -17.37 -9.06 -25.85
C GLU A 417 -15.89 -9.21 -25.47
N GLU A 418 -15.06 -9.63 -26.44
CA GLU A 418 -13.60 -9.60 -26.28
C GLU A 418 -13.09 -8.19 -26.59
N LYS A 419 -12.33 -7.62 -25.66
CA LYS A 419 -11.68 -6.32 -25.77
C LYS A 419 -10.18 -6.46 -25.60
N GLU A 420 -9.45 -5.48 -26.11
CA GLU A 420 -8.01 -5.36 -25.92
C GLU A 420 -7.73 -4.33 -24.82
N GLY A 421 -6.97 -4.75 -23.82
CA GLY A 421 -6.61 -3.97 -22.65
C GLY A 421 -5.18 -3.42 -22.75
N PRO A 422 -4.83 -2.46 -21.88
CA PRO A 422 -3.49 -1.88 -21.85
C PRO A 422 -2.42 -2.86 -21.32
N VAL A 423 -2.82 -3.86 -20.53
CA VAL A 423 -1.91 -4.82 -19.88
C VAL A 423 -1.61 -5.99 -20.79
N ARG A 424 -0.32 -6.28 -21.03
CA ARG A 424 0.15 -7.42 -21.85
C ARG A 424 1.31 -8.11 -21.16
N GLY A 425 1.58 -9.35 -21.53
CA GLY A 425 2.79 -10.06 -21.11
C GLY A 425 4.05 -9.42 -21.69
N ILE A 426 5.22 -9.77 -21.17
CA ILE A 426 6.54 -9.26 -21.57
C ILE A 426 6.86 -9.61 -23.04
N ALA A 427 6.61 -10.85 -23.42
CA ALA A 427 6.85 -11.42 -24.74
C ALA A 427 5.54 -11.94 -25.37
N PRO A 428 4.62 -11.05 -25.79
CA PRO A 428 3.30 -11.43 -26.28
C PRO A 428 3.33 -12.17 -27.63
N GLY A 429 4.48 -12.28 -28.30
CA GLY A 429 4.67 -13.10 -29.51
C GLY A 429 5.19 -14.51 -29.22
N ALA A 430 5.66 -14.80 -28.01
CA ALA A 430 6.21 -16.11 -27.64
C ALA A 430 5.12 -17.19 -27.56
N ARG A 431 5.48 -18.45 -27.81
CA ARG A 431 4.57 -19.60 -27.62
C ARG A 431 4.89 -20.33 -26.33
N LEU A 432 3.85 -20.83 -25.67
CA LEU A 432 3.97 -21.46 -24.36
C LEU A 432 3.81 -22.98 -24.43
N VAL A 433 4.68 -23.69 -23.71
CA VAL A 433 4.51 -25.09 -23.35
C VAL A 433 4.26 -25.12 -21.84
N CYS A 434 3.06 -25.50 -21.42
CA CYS A 434 2.67 -25.49 -20.01
C CYS A 434 2.64 -26.91 -19.46
N LEU A 435 3.49 -27.18 -18.47
CA LEU A 435 3.59 -28.42 -17.75
C LEU A 435 2.98 -28.26 -16.36
N GLY A 436 1.79 -28.83 -16.19
CA GLY A 436 1.08 -28.91 -14.92
C GLY A 436 1.74 -29.89 -13.95
N ILE A 437 2.10 -29.39 -12.77
CA ILE A 437 2.73 -30.16 -11.69
C ILE A 437 1.94 -30.12 -10.39
N VAL A 438 0.73 -29.57 -10.37
CA VAL A 438 -0.06 -29.38 -9.14
C VAL A 438 -1.37 -30.18 -9.21
N ASP A 439 -1.78 -30.74 -8.08
CA ASP A 439 -3.07 -31.42 -7.93
C ASP A 439 -4.22 -30.46 -7.56
N GLU A 440 -5.41 -31.02 -7.34
CA GLU A 440 -6.61 -30.27 -6.97
C GLU A 440 -6.57 -29.65 -5.57
N HIS A 441 -5.55 -29.96 -4.76
CA HIS A 441 -5.35 -29.42 -3.43
C HIS A 441 -4.21 -28.38 -3.39
N GLY A 442 -3.64 -28.00 -4.53
CA GLY A 442 -2.52 -27.07 -4.58
C GLY A 442 -1.17 -27.71 -4.22
N THR A 443 -1.08 -29.04 -4.18
CA THR A 443 0.16 -29.75 -3.84
C THR A 443 0.98 -30.06 -5.08
N LEU A 444 2.28 -29.74 -5.07
CA LEU A 444 3.21 -30.14 -6.14
C LEU A 444 3.38 -31.67 -6.18
N LYS A 445 3.22 -32.26 -7.37
CA LYS A 445 3.36 -33.70 -7.69
C LYS A 445 4.64 -33.97 -8.44
N ILE A 446 5.75 -33.51 -7.86
CA ILE A 446 7.09 -33.71 -8.41
C ILE A 446 7.93 -34.68 -7.57
N ASP A 447 7.35 -35.29 -6.55
CA ASP A 447 7.99 -36.23 -5.64
C ASP A 447 8.54 -37.49 -6.33
N SER A 448 7.92 -37.91 -7.44
CA SER A 448 8.44 -38.99 -8.27
C SER A 448 9.67 -38.61 -9.11
N PHE A 449 9.96 -37.32 -9.27
CA PHE A 449 11.12 -36.83 -10.01
C PHE A 449 12.30 -36.66 -9.06
N VAL A 450 13.03 -37.75 -8.83
CA VAL A 450 14.26 -37.75 -8.03
C VAL A 450 15.32 -36.82 -8.64
N ASP A 451 15.39 -36.78 -9.98
CA ASP A 451 16.18 -35.84 -10.76
C ASP A 451 15.24 -34.82 -11.42
N LEU A 452 15.30 -33.56 -10.99
CA LEU A 452 14.53 -32.47 -11.58
C LEU A 452 14.91 -32.22 -13.05
N GLY A 453 16.10 -32.59 -13.50
CA GLY A 453 16.48 -32.54 -14.91
C GLY A 453 15.53 -33.36 -15.79
N ASP A 454 15.02 -34.49 -15.30
CA ASP A 454 14.04 -35.30 -16.05
C ASP A 454 12.67 -34.61 -16.15
N LEU A 455 12.29 -33.81 -15.15
CA LEU A 455 11.11 -32.95 -15.22
C LEU A 455 11.30 -31.85 -16.27
N LEU A 456 12.47 -31.19 -16.28
CA LEU A 456 12.78 -30.10 -17.22
C LEU A 456 12.82 -30.58 -18.68
N LYS A 457 13.34 -31.79 -18.93
CA LYS A 457 13.37 -32.40 -20.27
C LYS A 457 11.99 -32.46 -20.92
N LEU A 458 10.93 -32.69 -20.15
CA LEU A 458 9.57 -32.80 -20.68
C LEU A 458 9.15 -31.56 -21.46
N ALA A 459 9.51 -30.35 -20.99
CA ALA A 459 9.22 -29.10 -21.69
C ALA A 459 10.18 -28.87 -22.88
N VAL A 460 11.46 -29.21 -22.73
CA VAL A 460 12.48 -29.06 -23.78
C VAL A 460 12.19 -29.97 -24.97
N GLU A 461 11.69 -31.19 -24.75
CA GLU A 461 11.27 -32.12 -25.81
C GLU A 461 10.11 -31.56 -26.65
N LYS A 462 9.34 -30.62 -26.12
CA LYS A 462 8.31 -29.87 -26.87
C LYS A 462 8.86 -28.62 -27.56
N GLY A 463 10.16 -28.39 -27.46
CA GLY A 463 10.90 -27.33 -28.13
C GLY A 463 11.12 -26.07 -27.31
N ALA A 464 10.82 -26.08 -26.00
CA ALA A 464 11.15 -24.96 -25.13
C ALA A 464 12.67 -24.80 -24.98
N LYS A 465 13.14 -23.56 -25.05
CA LYS A 465 14.55 -23.18 -24.81
C LYS A 465 14.73 -22.24 -23.63
N ILE A 466 13.62 -21.75 -23.09
CA ILE A 466 13.56 -20.96 -21.86
C ILE A 466 12.57 -21.69 -20.96
N LEU A 467 12.99 -22.06 -19.75
CA LEU A 467 12.15 -22.72 -18.76
C LEU A 467 11.93 -21.78 -17.58
N ASN A 468 10.68 -21.62 -17.16
CA ASN A 468 10.31 -20.81 -16.00
C ASN A 468 9.75 -21.70 -14.88
N LEU A 469 10.35 -21.60 -13.70
CA LEU A 469 9.94 -22.26 -12.48
C LEU A 469 9.63 -21.21 -11.41
N SER A 470 8.34 -20.94 -11.18
CA SER A 470 7.89 -19.94 -10.20
C SER A 470 7.51 -20.59 -8.86
N TRP A 471 8.32 -21.54 -8.40
CA TRP A 471 8.12 -22.28 -7.15
C TRP A 471 9.46 -22.68 -6.56
N GLY A 472 9.47 -23.05 -5.27
CA GLY A 472 10.65 -23.52 -4.57
C GLY A 472 10.34 -23.93 -3.14
N SER A 473 11.35 -24.48 -2.47
CA SER A 473 11.28 -24.93 -1.08
C SER A 473 12.18 -24.09 -0.17
N ALA A 474 11.66 -23.69 0.99
CA ALA A 474 12.42 -22.98 2.02
C ALA A 474 13.47 -23.91 2.67
N VAL A 475 14.64 -24.01 2.05
CA VAL A 475 15.77 -24.83 2.55
C VAL A 475 16.87 -23.99 3.20
N GLY A 476 16.56 -22.73 3.53
CA GLY A 476 17.50 -21.83 4.18
C GLY A 476 18.74 -21.55 3.32
N GLY A 477 18.56 -21.24 2.02
CA GLY A 477 19.68 -20.97 1.11
C GLY A 477 20.52 -22.18 0.73
N SER A 478 20.20 -23.37 1.26
CA SER A 478 20.99 -24.59 1.02
C SER A 478 21.01 -24.97 -0.46
N TYR A 479 22.18 -25.41 -0.92
CA TYR A 479 22.33 -26.13 -2.18
C TYR A 479 21.97 -27.59 -1.94
N ASP A 480 20.80 -28.02 -2.41
CA ASP A 480 20.31 -29.38 -2.23
C ASP A 480 20.45 -30.22 -3.51
N HIS A 481 19.96 -31.46 -3.47
CA HIS A 481 20.00 -32.34 -4.63
C HIS A 481 19.16 -31.83 -5.81
N GLY A 482 18.08 -31.09 -5.55
CA GLY A 482 17.29 -30.45 -6.59
C GLY A 482 18.09 -29.39 -7.34
N SER A 483 18.79 -28.52 -6.61
CA SER A 483 19.71 -27.53 -7.19
C SER A 483 20.84 -28.19 -7.99
N GLU A 484 21.44 -29.26 -7.46
CA GLU A 484 22.47 -30.05 -8.16
C GLU A 484 21.96 -30.67 -9.47
N SER A 485 20.77 -31.25 -9.42
CA SER A 485 20.10 -31.85 -10.58
C SER A 485 19.84 -30.81 -11.68
N VAL A 486 19.36 -29.61 -11.31
CA VAL A 486 19.16 -28.51 -12.27
C VAL A 486 20.50 -28.02 -12.83
N ASP A 487 21.54 -27.88 -12.01
CA ASP A 487 22.87 -27.48 -12.48
C ASP A 487 23.46 -28.47 -13.48
N ARG A 488 23.33 -29.77 -13.21
CA ARG A 488 23.73 -30.84 -14.14
C ARG A 488 22.94 -30.75 -15.44
N PHE A 489 21.62 -30.57 -15.36
CA PHE A 489 20.77 -30.42 -16.54
C PHE A 489 21.21 -29.23 -17.41
N VAL A 490 21.41 -28.05 -16.83
CA VAL A 490 21.84 -26.87 -17.60
C VAL A 490 23.24 -27.06 -18.20
N TYR A 491 24.16 -27.71 -17.46
CA TYR A 491 25.48 -28.03 -17.98
C TYR A 491 25.43 -28.97 -19.20
N GLU A 492 24.51 -29.95 -19.21
CA GLU A 492 24.30 -30.88 -20.32
C GLU A 492 23.50 -30.26 -21.48
N HIS A 493 22.76 -29.18 -21.22
CA HIS A 493 21.89 -28.47 -22.16
C HIS A 493 22.24 -26.97 -22.24
N PRO A 494 23.43 -26.60 -22.74
CA PRO A 494 23.90 -25.20 -22.75
C PRO A 494 23.07 -24.27 -23.67
N ASP A 495 22.18 -24.83 -24.48
CA ASP A 495 21.23 -24.11 -25.32
C ASP A 495 19.89 -23.81 -24.62
N VAL A 496 19.73 -24.18 -23.35
CA VAL A 496 18.52 -23.97 -22.55
C VAL A 496 18.80 -23.01 -21.41
N LEU A 497 17.98 -21.96 -21.29
CA LEU A 497 17.96 -21.05 -20.14
C LEU A 497 16.93 -21.54 -19.13
N VAL A 498 17.33 -21.70 -17.87
CA VAL A 498 16.42 -22.00 -16.76
C VAL A 498 16.33 -20.78 -15.85
N VAL A 499 15.10 -20.32 -15.61
CA VAL A 499 14.76 -19.16 -14.79
C VAL A 499 13.94 -19.62 -13.60
N ILE A 500 14.36 -19.28 -12.39
CA ILE A 500 13.77 -19.78 -11.14
C ILE A 500 13.50 -18.61 -10.19
N ALA A 501 12.32 -18.59 -9.58
CA ALA A 501 12.02 -17.61 -8.53
C ALA A 501 12.90 -17.85 -7.29
N ALA A 502 13.49 -16.78 -6.74
CA ALA A 502 14.35 -16.84 -5.57
C ALA A 502 13.63 -17.35 -4.31
N GLY A 503 12.30 -17.23 -4.26
CA GLY A 503 11.46 -17.57 -3.10
C GLY A 503 10.99 -16.34 -2.33
N ASN A 504 9.93 -16.54 -1.53
CA ASN A 504 9.24 -15.48 -0.78
C ASN A 504 9.51 -15.56 0.73
N PHE A 505 10.70 -16.04 1.12
CA PHE A 505 11.07 -16.30 2.52
C PHE A 505 11.95 -15.20 3.11
N GLY A 506 12.03 -14.03 2.45
CA GLY A 506 12.71 -12.86 2.99
C GLY A 506 11.95 -12.34 4.21
N GLU A 507 12.65 -12.21 5.35
CA GLU A 507 12.06 -11.84 6.63
C GLU A 507 12.95 -10.84 7.35
N TRP A 508 12.35 -9.94 8.13
CA TRP A 508 13.06 -9.10 9.08
C TRP A 508 13.31 -9.87 10.37
N ASP A 509 14.56 -9.95 10.82
CA ASP A 509 14.92 -10.52 12.11
C ASP A 509 14.67 -9.47 13.20
N THR A 510 13.55 -9.60 13.90
CA THR A 510 13.15 -8.68 14.98
C THR A 510 14.06 -8.74 16.20
N GLU A 511 14.80 -9.84 16.40
CA GLU A 511 15.70 -9.99 17.55
C GLU A 511 17.07 -9.36 17.26
N ARG A 512 17.54 -9.47 16.01
CA ARG A 512 18.82 -8.90 15.57
C ARG A 512 18.71 -7.48 15.01
N GLY A 513 17.51 -7.07 14.61
CA GLY A 513 17.26 -5.76 13.99
C GLY A 513 17.86 -5.64 12.58
N ASP A 514 17.94 -6.75 11.84
CA ASP A 514 18.49 -6.78 10.47
C ASP A 514 17.73 -7.80 9.59
N LEU A 515 18.04 -7.86 8.31
CA LEU A 515 17.47 -8.83 7.37
C LEU A 515 17.93 -10.26 7.65
N ARG A 516 17.00 -11.22 7.51
CA ARG A 516 17.32 -12.64 7.58
C ARG A 516 18.07 -13.07 6.32
N PHE A 517 19.31 -13.52 6.51
CA PHE A 517 20.13 -14.11 5.45
C PHE A 517 19.71 -15.56 5.15
N ASN A 518 20.19 -16.08 4.01
CA ASN A 518 19.96 -17.47 3.57
C ASN A 518 18.49 -17.83 3.38
N THR A 519 17.76 -16.99 2.64
CA THR A 519 16.31 -17.15 2.39
C THR A 519 15.98 -17.56 0.95
N VAL A 520 17.00 -17.73 0.10
CA VAL A 520 16.84 -18.27 -1.25
C VAL A 520 16.35 -19.72 -1.17
N ALA A 521 15.33 -20.04 -1.95
CA ALA A 521 14.72 -21.35 -2.03
C ALA A 521 15.53 -22.30 -2.93
N ALA A 522 15.38 -23.61 -2.74
CA ALA A 522 15.79 -24.59 -3.74
C ALA A 522 14.62 -24.88 -4.70
N PRO A 523 14.84 -25.07 -6.01
CA PRO A 523 16.15 -25.20 -6.67
C PRO A 523 16.81 -23.88 -7.12
N ALA A 524 16.30 -22.71 -6.70
CA ALA A 524 16.89 -21.40 -7.03
C ALA A 524 18.30 -21.16 -6.47
N SER A 525 18.80 -22.02 -5.58
CA SER A 525 20.19 -22.03 -5.12
C SER A 525 21.17 -22.70 -6.10
N ALA A 526 20.69 -23.23 -7.23
CA ALA A 526 21.53 -23.71 -8.33
C ALA A 526 22.43 -22.59 -8.89
N LYS A 527 23.60 -22.95 -9.42
CA LYS A 527 24.66 -21.99 -9.81
C LYS A 527 24.65 -21.61 -11.28
N ASN A 528 24.03 -22.43 -12.14
CA ASN A 528 23.97 -22.26 -13.58
C ASN A 528 22.60 -21.76 -14.08
N VAL A 529 21.75 -21.27 -13.17
CA VAL A 529 20.39 -20.77 -13.49
C VAL A 529 20.30 -19.26 -13.32
N LEU A 530 19.26 -18.66 -13.90
CA LEU A 530 18.88 -17.28 -13.60
C LEU A 530 17.90 -17.26 -12.44
N THR A 531 18.40 -16.92 -11.25
CA THR A 531 17.57 -16.75 -10.05
C THR A 531 17.02 -15.34 -9.95
N VAL A 532 15.70 -15.20 -9.80
CA VAL A 532 14.99 -13.91 -9.87
C VAL A 532 14.33 -13.56 -8.55
N GLY A 533 14.74 -12.43 -7.95
CA GLY A 533 14.06 -11.80 -6.82
C GLY A 533 12.97 -10.83 -7.27
N ALA A 534 12.07 -10.46 -6.35
CA ALA A 534 11.01 -9.48 -6.60
C ALA A 534 11.44 -8.06 -6.18
N SER A 535 10.96 -7.05 -6.90
CA SER A 535 11.14 -5.63 -6.56
C SER A 535 9.81 -4.89 -6.58
N ALA A 536 9.75 -3.75 -5.88
CA ALA A 536 8.60 -2.85 -5.92
C ALA A 536 8.53 -2.04 -7.22
N THR A 537 7.40 -1.38 -7.43
CA THR A 537 7.19 -0.38 -8.50
C THR A 537 7.61 1.01 -8.02
N ASP A 538 7.78 1.94 -8.96
CA ASP A 538 8.03 3.37 -8.70
C ASP A 538 6.76 4.19 -8.39
N ARG A 539 5.62 3.53 -8.19
CA ARG A 539 4.37 4.22 -7.86
C ARG A 539 4.48 4.76 -6.44
N ALA A 540 4.30 6.07 -6.30
CA ALA A 540 4.39 6.78 -5.03
C ALA A 540 3.40 6.27 -3.96
N GLU A 541 2.35 5.57 -4.38
CA GLU A 541 1.31 5.00 -3.51
C GLU A 541 1.68 3.62 -2.95
N ASP A 542 2.66 2.93 -3.54
CA ASP A 542 3.14 1.62 -3.07
C ASP A 542 4.23 1.80 -2.01
N THR A 543 3.82 2.01 -0.76
CA THR A 543 4.71 1.74 0.37
C THR A 543 4.62 0.26 0.71
N PHE A 544 5.72 -0.49 0.49
CA PHE A 544 5.87 -1.83 1.08
C PHE A 544 5.80 -1.67 2.60
N GLY A 545 4.62 -1.92 3.17
CA GLY A 545 4.44 -2.04 4.61
C GLY A 545 5.06 -3.35 5.07
N GLY A 546 6.30 -3.27 5.55
CA GLY A 546 6.85 -4.21 6.52
C GLY A 546 6.48 -3.79 7.93
#